data_AF-A0A7X9BL68-F1
#
_entry.id   AF-A0A7X9BL68-F1
#
_cell.length_a   1.000
_cell.length_b   1.000
_cell.length_c   1.000
_cell.angle_alpha   90.00
_cell.angle_beta   90.00
_cell.angle_gamma   90.00
#
_symmetry.space_group_name_H-M   'P 1'
#
loop_
_entity.id
_entity.type
_entity.pdbx_description
1 polymer ?
#
loop_
_entity_poly.entity_id
_entity_poly.type
_entity_poly.pdbx_seq_one_letter_code
_entity_poly.pdbx_strand_id
1 'polypeptide(L)'
;MEWIGIGFGLYVFFTIGLYHILVVQLEARFGPWPWVAFLFIGLACLYLAVTAGSPAWSMFWGYNAFINLWSIKEMFDQVKRAAK
;
A
#
# COMPACT_ATOMS: atom_id res chain seq x y z
N MET A 1 -15.28 18.37 9.66
CA MET A 1 -13.91 17.91 9.39
C MET A 1 -13.25 17.22 10.60
N GLU A 2 -13.89 17.18 11.78
CA GLU A 2 -13.20 16.71 13.01
C GLU A 2 -13.01 15.19 13.11
N TRP A 3 -13.88 14.40 12.48
CA TRP A 3 -13.79 12.92 12.52
C TRP A 3 -12.92 12.30 11.41
N ILE A 4 -12.45 13.12 10.46
CA ILE A 4 -11.69 12.62 9.30
C ILE A 4 -10.40 11.94 9.77
N GLY A 5 -9.72 12.49 10.78
CA GLY A 5 -8.50 11.89 11.33
C GLY A 5 -8.76 10.52 11.97
N ILE A 6 -9.85 10.36 12.71
CA ILE A 6 -10.20 9.08 13.35
C ILE A 6 -10.61 8.05 12.30
N GLY A 7 -11.48 8.44 11.35
CA GLY A 7 -11.89 7.58 10.25
C GLY A 7 -10.71 7.15 9.38
N PHE A 8 -9.80 8.08 9.09
CA PHE A 8 -8.59 7.79 8.33
C PHE A 8 -7.61 6.91 9.11
N GLY A 9 -7.45 7.13 10.42
CA GLY A 9 -6.61 6.26 11.27
C GLY A 9 -7.10 4.82 11.30
N LEU A 10 -8.41 4.60 11.41
CA LEU A 10 -9.01 3.26 11.31
C LEU A 10 -8.79 2.64 9.93
N TYR A 11 -8.96 3.43 8.87
CA TYR A 11 -8.68 2.99 7.51
C TYR A 11 -7.21 2.58 7.33
N VAL A 12 -6.27 3.37 7.85
CA VAL A 12 -4.83 3.08 7.80
C VAL A 12 -4.53 1.77 8.53
N PHE A 13 -4.99 1.64 9.77
CA PHE A 13 -4.74 0.43 10.56
C PHE A 13 -5.29 -0.83 9.89
N PHE A 14 -6.52 -0.75 9.37
CA PHE A 14 -7.15 -1.84 8.65
C PHE A 14 -6.38 -2.21 7.38
N THR A 15 -5.99 -1.22 6.58
CA THR A 15 -5.30 -1.47 5.30
C THR A 15 -3.89 -2.00 5.51
N ILE A 16 -3.14 -1.57 6.54
CA ILE A 16 -1.84 -2.17 6.87
C ILE A 16 -1.99 -3.68 7.11
N GLY A 17 -2.94 -4.09 7.97
CA GLY A 17 -3.20 -5.50 8.23
C GLY A 17 -3.61 -6.29 6.97
N LEU A 18 -4.47 -5.68 6.15
CA LEU A 18 -4.92 -6.30 4.90
C LEU A 18 -3.76 -6.50 3.92
N TYR A 19 -2.91 -5.49 3.72
CA TYR A 19 -1.77 -5.57 2.80
C TYR A 19 -0.74 -6.60 3.25
N HIS A 20 -0.52 -6.79 4.57
CA HIS A 20 0.36 -7.86 5.05
C HIS A 20 -0.14 -9.25 4.64
N ILE A 21 -1.44 -9.55 4.85
CA ILE A 21 -2.03 -10.83 4.44
C ILE A 21 -1.98 -10.97 2.91
N LEU A 22 -2.31 -9.90 2.21
CA LEU A 22 -2.34 -9.87 0.74
C LEU A 22 -0.96 -10.15 0.15
N VAL A 23 0.11 -9.54 0.68
CA VAL A 23 1.49 -9.75 0.21
C VAL A 23 1.91 -11.20 0.41
N VAL A 24 1.65 -11.81 1.58
CA VAL A 24 1.96 -13.22 1.83
C VAL A 24 1.21 -14.16 0.88
N GLN A 25 -0.08 -13.91 0.66
CA GLN A 25 -0.89 -14.74 -0.24
C GLN A 25 -0.45 -14.62 -1.71
N LEU A 26 -0.10 -13.40 -2.14
CA LEU A 26 0.41 -13.17 -3.49
C LEU A 26 1.79 -13.80 -3.69
N GLU A 27 2.68 -13.68 -2.71
CA GLU A 27 3.99 -14.33 -2.73
C GLU A 27 3.85 -15.85 -2.82
N ALA A 28 3.02 -16.45 -1.97
CA ALA A 28 2.81 -17.90 -1.97
C ALA A 28 2.23 -18.44 -3.29
N ARG A 29 1.43 -17.63 -4.01
CA ARG A 29 0.77 -18.06 -5.26
C ARG A 29 1.56 -17.72 -6.53
N PHE A 30 2.23 -16.58 -6.57
CA PHE A 30 2.87 -16.03 -7.77
C PHE A 30 4.37 -15.75 -7.62
N GLY A 31 4.94 -16.04 -6.45
CA GLY A 31 6.30 -15.66 -6.10
C GLY A 31 6.46 -14.14 -6.00
N PRO A 32 7.68 -13.59 -6.18
CA PRO A 32 7.91 -12.15 -6.04
C PRO A 32 7.24 -11.31 -7.13
N TRP A 33 6.86 -11.89 -8.28
CA TRP A 33 6.43 -11.19 -9.50
C TRP A 33 5.38 -10.06 -9.33
N PRO A 34 4.38 -10.15 -8.41
CA PRO A 34 3.39 -9.10 -8.20
C PRO A 34 3.97 -7.75 -7.74
N TRP A 35 5.26 -7.67 -7.38
CA TRP A 35 5.96 -6.42 -7.06
C TRP A 35 5.78 -5.33 -8.12
N VAL A 36 5.70 -5.71 -9.41
CA VAL A 36 5.51 -4.77 -10.52
C VAL A 36 4.14 -4.10 -10.46
N ALA A 37 3.09 -4.84 -10.08
CA ALA A 37 1.74 -4.31 -9.95
C ALA A 37 1.67 -3.26 -8.83
N PHE A 38 2.29 -3.54 -7.67
CA PHE A 38 2.39 -2.59 -6.57
C PHE A 38 3.15 -1.31 -6.97
N LEU A 39 4.18 -1.43 -7.81
CA LEU A 39 4.91 -0.27 -8.33
C LEU A 39 4.01 0.63 -9.19
N PHE A 40 3.32 0.06 -10.18
CA PHE A 40 2.45 0.84 -11.06
C PHE A 40 1.27 1.47 -10.30
N ILE A 41 0.65 0.72 -9.39
CA ILE A 41 -0.43 1.24 -8.53
C ILE A 41 0.11 2.37 -7.64
N GLY A 42 1.28 2.16 -7.02
CA GLY A 42 1.92 3.17 -6.17
C GLY A 42 2.22 4.47 -6.93
N LEU A 43 2.77 4.38 -8.15
CA LEU A 43 3.06 5.55 -8.98
C LEU A 43 1.78 6.25 -9.46
N ALA A 44 0.74 5.49 -9.82
CA ALA A 44 -0.55 6.07 -10.20
C ALA A 44 -1.17 6.83 -9.02
N CYS A 45 -1.16 6.25 -7.81
CA CYS A 45 -1.62 6.93 -6.61
C CYS A 45 -0.76 8.16 -6.27
N LEU A 46 0.55 8.10 -6.50
CA LEU A 46 1.44 9.24 -6.28
C LEU A 46 1.10 10.41 -7.21
N TYR A 47 0.86 10.12 -8.50
CA TYR A 47 0.40 11.14 -9.46
C TYR A 47 -0.93 11.77 -9.02
N LEU A 48 -1.90 10.94 -8.64
CA LEU A 48 -3.20 11.40 -8.14
C LEU A 48 -3.08 12.24 -6.85
N ALA A 49 -2.10 11.94 -5.99
CA ALA A 49 -1.85 12.71 -4.77
C ALA A 49 -1.36 14.13 -5.08
N VAL A 50 -0.51 14.29 -6.10
CA VAL A 50 0.03 15.58 -6.53
C VAL A 50 -1.02 16.41 -7.28
N THR A 51 -1.87 15.77 -8.08
CA THR A 51 -2.94 16.46 -8.83
C THR A 51 -4.24 16.62 -8.05
N ALA A 52 -4.27 16.24 -6.77
CA ALA A 52 -5.48 16.30 -5.96
C ALA A 52 -5.91 17.75 -5.66
N GLY A 53 -7.17 18.07 -5.92
CA GLY A 53 -7.75 19.40 -5.67
C GLY A 53 -8.07 19.71 -4.20
N SER A 54 -7.89 18.76 -3.28
CA SER A 54 -8.07 19.02 -1.85
C SER A 54 -7.02 18.30 -0.99
N PRO A 55 -6.63 18.86 0.17
CA PRO A 55 -5.66 18.23 1.07
C PRO A 55 -6.09 16.84 1.55
N ALA A 56 -7.39 16.63 1.78
CA ALA A 56 -7.92 15.34 2.21
C ALA A 56 -7.73 14.25 1.13
N TRP A 57 -7.98 14.58 -0.13
CA TRP A 57 -7.74 13.66 -1.25
C TRP A 57 -6.25 13.44 -1.49
N SER A 58 -5.43 14.49 -1.39
CA SER A 58 -3.98 14.37 -1.50
C SER A 58 -3.41 13.42 -0.44
N MET A 59 -3.87 13.54 0.81
CA MET A 59 -3.50 12.66 1.91
C MET A 59 -3.95 11.21 1.69
N PHE A 60 -5.19 11.01 1.23
CA PHE A 60 -5.71 9.68 0.92
C PHE A 60 -4.91 8.97 -0.18
N TRP A 61 -4.63 9.66 -1.29
CA TRP A 61 -3.84 9.12 -2.39
C TRP A 61 -2.37 8.93 -2.02
N GLY A 62 -1.80 9.86 -1.25
CA GLY A 62 -0.42 9.76 -0.75
C GLY A 62 -0.24 8.51 0.13
N TYR A 63 -1.16 8.28 1.06
CA TYR A 63 -1.15 7.06 1.87
C TYR A 63 -1.23 5.79 1.03
N ASN A 64 -2.18 5.74 0.08
CA ASN A 64 -2.34 4.60 -0.82
C ASN A 64 -1.10 4.39 -1.71
N ALA A 65 -0.40 5.45 -2.12
CA ALA A 65 0.85 5.34 -2.85
C ALA A 65 1.92 4.65 -1.99
N PHE A 66 2.13 5.13 -0.76
CA PHE A 66 3.19 4.61 0.11
C PHE A 66 2.91 3.21 0.65
N ILE A 67 1.67 2.82 0.93
CA ILE A 67 1.38 1.43 1.31
C ILE A 67 1.65 0.45 0.16
N ASN A 68 1.36 0.83 -1.08
CA ASN A 68 1.69 0.02 -2.25
C ASN A 68 3.21 -0.07 -2.47
N LEU A 69 3.92 1.06 -2.41
CA LEU A 69 5.39 1.07 -2.54
C LEU A 69 6.08 0.30 -1.40
N TRP A 70 5.57 0.40 -0.17
CA TRP A 70 6.05 -0.39 0.96
C TRP A 70 5.82 -1.90 0.76
N SER A 71 4.70 -2.27 0.16
CA SER A 71 4.37 -3.68 -0.11
C SER A 71 5.35 -4.34 -1.08
N ILE A 72 6.03 -3.58 -1.94
CA ILE A 72 7.15 -4.08 -2.75
C ILE A 72 8.27 -4.57 -1.85
N LYS A 73 8.70 -3.75 -0.89
CA LYS A 73 9.74 -4.12 0.08
C LYS A 73 9.30 -5.34 0.89
N GLU A 74 8.07 -5.34 1.38
CA GLU A 74 7.52 -6.44 2.15
C GLU A 74 7.51 -7.75 1.35
N MET A 75 7.16 -7.71 0.06
CA MET A 75 7.19 -8.88 -0.84
C MET A 75 8.60 -9.51 -0.88
N PHE A 76 9.64 -8.72 -1.11
CA PHE A 76 11.01 -9.24 -1.16
C PHE A 76 11.52 -9.71 0.20
N ASP A 77 11.08 -9.09 1.30
CA ASP A 77 11.43 -9.56 2.63
C ASP A 77 10.67 -10.84 3.00
N GLN A 78 9.45 -11.05 2.51
CA GLN A 78 8.72 -12.32 2.66
C GLN A 78 9.45 -13.46 1.95
N VAL A 79 9.95 -13.26 0.73
CA VAL A 79 10.76 -14.26 0.03
C VAL A 79 11.98 -14.69 0.86
N LYS A 80 12.67 -13.75 1.51
CA LYS A 80 13.82 -14.07 2.39
C LYS A 80 13.41 -14.83 3.65
N ARG A 81 12.21 -14.56 4.19
CA ARG A 81 11.67 -15.27 5.37
C ARG A 81 11.24 -16.69 5.01
N ALA A 82 10.66 -16.89 3.84
CA ALA A 82 10.24 -18.20 3.33
C ALA A 82 11.43 -19.08 2.93
N ALA A 83 12.54 -18.47 2.49
CA ALA A 83 13.77 -19.18 2.15
C ALA A 83 14.59 -19.66 3.38
N LYS A 84 14.15 -19.34 4.60
CA LYS A 84 14.80 -19.74 5.86
C LYS A 84 14.11 -20.96 6.46
#